data_AF-A0A9X8SCI5-F1
#
_entry.id   AF-A0A9X8SCI5-F1
#
_cell.length_a   1.000
_cell.length_b   1.000
_cell.length_c   1.000
_cell.angle_alpha   90.00
_cell.angle_beta   90.00
_cell.angle_gamma   90.00
#
_symmetry.space_group_name_H-M   'P 1'
#
loop_
_entity.id
_entity.type
_entity.pdbx_description
1 polymer ?
#
loop_
_entity_poly.entity_id
_entity_poly.type
_entity_poly.pdbx_seq_one_letter_code
_entity_poly.pdbx_strand_id
1 'polypeptide(L)'
;MQNQQKQELEQVKLYLRIDGDEDDINLISFINAAHLYLRNAGVSCKSNDLYDLAVKIYVSLHYDDMSKTQTEKLERSLESIIVQLKYEVDL
;
A
#
# COMPACT_ATOMS: atom_id res chain seq x y z
N MET A 1 -12.23 -4.78 15.19
CA MET A 1 -11.70 -5.22 13.88
C MET A 1 -12.32 -4.47 12.69
N GLN A 2 -13.64 -4.25 12.62
CA GLN A 2 -14.26 -3.49 11.50
C GLN A 2 -13.81 -2.02 11.35
N ASN A 3 -13.35 -1.36 12.43
CA ASN A 3 -12.95 0.06 12.36
C ASN A 3 -11.61 0.33 11.68
N GLN A 4 -10.63 -0.57 11.80
CA GLN A 4 -9.27 -0.31 11.32
C GLN A 4 -9.15 -0.47 9.80
N GLN A 5 -9.76 -1.52 9.25
CA GLN A 5 -9.83 -1.72 7.80
C GLN A 5 -10.64 -0.61 7.11
N LYS A 6 -11.70 -0.12 7.75
CA LYS A 6 -12.44 1.05 7.25
C LYS A 6 -11.54 2.29 7.20
N GLN A 7 -10.80 2.58 8.27
CA GLN A 7 -9.89 3.72 8.29
C GLN A 7 -8.79 3.62 7.23
N GLU A 8 -8.22 2.44 7.05
CA GLU A 8 -7.19 2.19 6.03
C GLU A 8 -7.73 2.36 4.60
N LEU A 9 -8.94 1.85 4.33
CA LEU A 9 -9.63 2.05 3.07
C LEU A 9 -9.82 3.56 2.76
N GLU A 10 -10.30 4.34 3.73
CA GLU A 10 -10.46 5.79 3.56
C GLU A 10 -9.11 6.49 3.28
N GLN A 11 -8.01 6.06 3.91
CA GLN A 11 -6.69 6.60 3.62
C GLN A 11 -6.20 6.25 2.21
N VAL A 12 -6.51 5.05 1.73
CA VAL A 12 -6.17 4.63 0.36
C VAL A 12 -7.01 5.41 -0.65
N LYS A 13 -8.32 5.58 -0.42
CA LYS A 13 -9.18 6.44 -1.24
C LYS A 13 -8.65 7.86 -1.32
N LEU A 14 -8.27 8.43 -0.18
CA LEU A 14 -7.69 9.78 -0.12
C LEU A 14 -6.39 9.87 -0.93
N TYR A 15 -5.54 8.85 -0.86
CA TYR A 15 -4.29 8.78 -1.64
C TYR A 15 -4.56 8.71 -3.16
N LEU A 16 -5.55 7.90 -3.56
CA LEU A 16 -5.97 7.71 -4.95
C LEU A 16 -6.91 8.81 -5.47
N ARG A 17 -7.35 9.73 -4.60
CA ARG A 17 -8.32 10.81 -4.89
C ARG A 17 -9.68 10.28 -5.35
N ILE A 18 -10.18 9.26 -4.65
CA ILE A 18 -11.50 8.66 -4.86
C ILE A 18 -12.48 9.23 -3.84
N ASP A 19 -13.61 9.76 -4.31
CA ASP A 19 -14.66 10.35 -3.46
C ASP A 19 -15.86 9.39 -3.23
N GLY A 20 -15.90 8.24 -3.92
CA GLY A 20 -17.00 7.27 -3.90
C GLY A 20 -16.69 5.95 -3.18
N ASP A 21 -17.64 5.01 -3.22
CA ASP A 21 -17.55 3.68 -2.61
C ASP A 21 -17.75 2.51 -3.59
N GLU A 22 -17.84 2.80 -4.89
CA GLU A 22 -18.11 1.81 -5.93
C GLU A 22 -17.05 0.72 -6.02
N ASP A 23 -15.78 1.09 -5.73
CA ASP A 23 -14.61 0.22 -5.83
C ASP A 23 -14.14 -0.35 -4.50
N ASP A 24 -14.87 -0.16 -3.40
CA ASP A 24 -14.42 -0.53 -2.05
C ASP A 24 -14.00 -2.00 -1.94
N ILE A 25 -14.76 -2.88 -2.58
CA ILE A 25 -14.47 -4.32 -2.58
C ILE A 25 -13.11 -4.60 -3.27
N ASN A 26 -12.84 -3.93 -4.39
CA ASN A 26 -11.59 -4.08 -5.13
C ASN A 26 -10.42 -3.49 -4.34
N LEU A 27 -10.59 -2.28 -3.80
CA LEU A 27 -9.57 -1.60 -2.99
C LEU A 27 -9.22 -2.43 -1.74
N ILE A 28 -10.22 -2.97 -1.04
CA ILE A 28 -9.99 -3.89 0.09
C ILE A 28 -9.18 -5.11 -0.34
N SER A 29 -9.50 -5.71 -1.49
CA SER A 29 -8.74 -6.84 -2.03
C SER A 29 -7.28 -6.47 -2.30
N PHE A 30 -7.01 -5.31 -2.88
CA PHE A 30 -5.64 -4.83 -3.14
C PHE A 30 -4.88 -4.49 -1.86
N ILE A 31 -5.52 -3.89 -0.87
CA ILE A 31 -4.92 -3.65 0.46
C ILE A 31 -4.49 -4.96 1.10
N ASN A 32 -5.37 -5.97 1.10
CA ASN A 32 -5.04 -7.30 1.62
C ASN A 32 -3.87 -7.95 0.87
N ALA A 33 -3.83 -7.81 -0.46
CA ALA A 33 -2.74 -8.30 -1.29
C ALA A 33 -1.41 -7.57 -0.98
N ALA A 34 -1.45 -6.25 -0.75
CA ALA A 34 -0.29 -5.46 -0.38
C ALA A 34 0.33 -5.95 0.95
N HIS A 35 -0.49 -6.19 1.97
CA HIS A 35 0.00 -6.72 3.24
C HIS A 35 0.66 -8.09 3.08
N LEU A 36 0.05 -8.97 2.29
CA LEU A 36 0.61 -10.29 2.00
C LEU A 36 1.91 -10.18 1.21
N TYR A 37 1.99 -9.26 0.24
CA TYR A 37 3.17 -8.98 -0.56
C TYR A 37 4.34 -8.52 0.30
N LEU A 38 4.13 -7.52 1.17
CA LEU A 38 5.14 -7.01 2.09
C LEU A 38 5.61 -8.09 3.08
N ARG A 39 4.68 -8.88 3.61
CA ARG A 39 4.99 -10.02 4.48
C ARG A 39 5.87 -11.04 3.75
N ASN A 40 5.52 -11.40 2.52
CA ASN A 40 6.29 -12.35 1.71
C ASN A 40 7.67 -11.80 1.31
N ALA A 41 7.81 -10.48 1.20
CA ALA A 41 9.10 -9.83 0.99
C ALA A 41 10.03 -9.88 2.20
N GLY A 42 9.53 -10.30 3.38
CA GLY A 42 10.31 -10.46 4.61
C GLY A 42 10.24 -9.26 5.56
N VAL A 43 9.23 -8.38 5.42
CA VAL A 43 9.00 -7.28 6.36
C VAL A 43 8.42 -7.85 7.67
N SER A 44 9.13 -7.65 8.79
CA SER A 44 8.86 -8.28 10.09
C SER A 44 7.87 -7.53 10.98
N CYS A 45 7.85 -6.19 10.95
CA CYS A 45 6.99 -5.37 11.80
C CYS A 45 6.23 -4.27 11.04
N LYS A 46 5.17 -3.79 11.69
CA LYS A 46 3.85 -3.44 11.13
C LYS A 46 3.38 -2.11 11.70
N SER A 47 2.63 -1.33 10.90
CA SER A 47 1.94 -0.10 11.34
C SER A 47 2.88 1.09 11.64
N ASN A 48 3.74 1.45 10.69
CA ASN A 48 4.34 2.78 10.64
C ASN A 48 3.96 3.49 9.32
N ASP A 49 4.18 4.80 9.27
CA ASP A 49 3.79 5.60 8.10
C ASP A 49 4.46 5.13 6.80
N LEU A 50 5.64 4.53 6.88
CA LEU A 50 6.38 4.01 5.73
C LEU A 50 5.77 2.70 5.19
N TYR A 51 5.31 1.82 6.09
CA TYR A 51 4.54 0.63 5.76
C TYR A 51 3.20 1.02 5.10
N ASP A 52 2.50 2.00 5.68
CA ASP A 52 1.23 2.48 5.14
C ASP A 52 1.41 3.13 3.75
N LEU A 53 2.53 3.83 3.53
CA LEU A 53 2.90 4.35 2.22
C LEU A 53 3.18 3.21 1.23
N ALA A 54 3.90 2.16 1.62
CA ALA A 54 4.12 1.00 0.76
C ALA A 54 2.82 0.31 0.34
N VAL A 55 1.85 0.19 1.26
CA VAL A 55 0.52 -0.33 0.93
C VAL A 55 -0.17 0.56 -0.11
N LYS A 56 -0.18 1.89 0.09
CA LYS A 56 -0.78 2.85 -0.85
C LYS A 56 -0.14 2.80 -2.24
N ILE A 57 1.20 2.72 -2.31
CA ILE A 57 1.93 2.59 -3.57
C ILE A 57 1.57 1.27 -4.27
N TYR A 58 1.54 0.16 -3.53
CA TYR A 58 1.15 -1.13 -4.11
C TYR A 58 -0.26 -1.09 -4.69
N VAL A 59 -1.23 -0.51 -3.97
CA VAL A 59 -2.60 -0.38 -4.47
C VAL A 59 -2.65 0.49 -5.72
N SER A 60 -1.99 1.67 -5.72
CA SER A 60 -1.96 2.56 -6.88
C SER A 60 -1.37 1.89 -8.12
N LEU A 61 -0.30 1.10 -7.97
CA LEU A 61 0.29 0.31 -9.07
C LEU A 61 -0.68 -0.67 -9.73
N HIS A 62 -1.70 -1.15 -9.00
CA HIS A 62 -2.66 -2.14 -9.50
C HIS A 62 -4.03 -1.55 -9.84
N TYR A 63 -4.36 -0.37 -9.32
CA TYR A 63 -5.66 0.27 -9.49
C TYR A 63 -5.63 1.42 -10.51
N ASP A 64 -4.60 2.28 -10.47
CA ASP A 64 -4.55 3.47 -11.32
C ASP A 64 -4.04 3.14 -12.73
N ASP A 65 -4.68 3.70 -13.75
CA ASP A 65 -4.12 3.74 -15.11
C ASP A 65 -3.05 4.85 -15.20
N MET A 66 -1.80 4.45 -15.01
CA MET A 66 -0.64 5.35 -14.98
C MET A 66 0.22 5.25 -16.23
N SER A 67 0.89 6.34 -16.58
CA SER A 67 1.93 6.27 -17.61
C SER A 67 3.06 5.35 -17.17
N LYS A 68 3.71 4.68 -18.13
CA LYS A 68 4.87 3.80 -17.88
C LYS A 68 5.94 4.44 -16.98
N THR A 69 6.22 5.73 -17.19
CA THR A 69 7.22 6.46 -16.40
C THR A 69 6.79 6.66 -14.94
N GLN A 70 5.50 6.81 -14.66
CA GLN A 70 4.98 6.88 -13.29
C GLN A 70 5.04 5.50 -12.63
N THR A 71 4.63 4.45 -13.33
CA THR A 71 4.70 3.06 -12.87
C THR A 71 6.13 2.70 -12.46
N GLU A 72 7.13 2.91 -13.34
CA GLU A 72 8.54 2.60 -13.06
C GLU A 72 9.10 3.36 -11.85
N LYS A 73 8.65 4.60 -11.62
CA LYS A 73 9.07 5.39 -10.45
C LYS A 73 8.49 4.81 -9.16
N LEU A 74 7.22 4.44 -9.17
CA LEU A 74 6.54 3.87 -8.02
C LEU A 74 7.06 2.47 -7.70
N GLU A 75 7.33 1.63 -8.70
CA GLU A 75 7.96 0.32 -8.52
C GLU A 75 9.32 0.46 -7.82
N ARG A 76 10.20 1.34 -8.31
CA ARG A 76 11.50 1.60 -7.67
C ARG A 76 11.37 2.15 -6.26
N SER A 77 10.40 3.02 -6.03
CA SER A 77 10.11 3.55 -4.68
C SER A 77 9.67 2.43 -3.75
N LEU A 78 8.77 1.55 -4.21
CA LEU A 78 8.28 0.42 -3.43
C LEU A 78 9.42 -0.55 -3.08
N GLU A 79 10.28 -0.88 -4.03
CA GLU A 79 11.48 -1.70 -3.80
C GLU A 79 12.39 -1.09 -2.72
N SER A 80 12.67 0.21 -2.82
CA SER A 80 13.51 0.92 -1.84
C SER A 80 12.89 0.93 -0.45
N ILE A 81 11.58 1.16 -0.35
CA ILE A 81 10.84 1.14 0.90
C ILE A 81 10.86 -0.24 1.53
N ILE A 82 10.65 -1.30 0.74
CA ILE A 82 10.69 -2.68 1.23
C ILE A 82 12.06 -3.00 1.82
N VAL A 83 13.15 -2.58 1.17
CA VAL A 83 14.50 -2.77 1.72
C VAL A 83 14.64 -2.08 3.07
N GLN A 84 14.18 -0.82 3.20
CA GLN A 84 14.24 -0.10 4.47
C GLN A 84 13.43 -0.80 5.57
N LEU A 85 12.18 -1.18 5.27
CA LEU A 85 11.29 -1.88 6.21
C LEU A 85 11.84 -3.25 6.65
N LYS A 86 12.59 -3.94 5.78
CA LYS A 86 13.21 -5.25 6.12
C LYS A 86 14.35 -5.14 7.12
N TYR A 87 15.05 -4.01 7.14
CA TYR A 87 16.19 -3.77 8.01
C TYR A 87 15.89 -2.75 9.11
N GLU A 88 14.63 -2.35 9.26
CA GLU A 88 14.18 -1.55 10.38
C GLU A 88 14.43 -2.34 11.67
N VAL A 89 15.22 -1.75 12.56
CA VAL A 89 15.46 -2.29 13.88
C VAL A 89 14.32 -1.78 14.75
N ASP A 90 13.50 -2.67 15.29
CA ASP A 90 12.60 -2.35 16.41
C ASP A 90 13.51 -1.86 17.56
N LEU A 91 13.63 -0.53 17.72
CA LEU A 91 14.41 0.12 18.79
C LEU A 91 13.67 0.11 20.13
#